data_AF-A0A353FHJ5-F1
#
_entry.id   AF-A0A353FHJ5-F1
#
_cell.length_a   1.000
_cell.length_b   1.000
_cell.length_c   1.000
_cell.angle_alpha   90.00
_cell.angle_beta   90.00
_cell.angle_gamma   90.00
#
_symmetry.space_group_name_H-M   'P 1'
#
loop_
_entity.id
_entity.type
_entity.pdbx_description
1 polymer ?
#
loop_
_entity_poly.entity_id
_entity_poly.type
_entity_poly.pdbx_seq_one_letter_code
_entity_poly.pdbx_strand_id
1 'polypeptide(L)'
;MHRLTIFLFTALLFFSGNGYAQDKQEPEAGDIIRQLKESFILVRLQTSERKINMLKERGMEKEAEEAVNQQHQENKEIMLSFEETFDFCPVYFFYAANSEAIREGQLEGNVFNSRQELIEGSKLNTRPFFTAEFAETEKLGISGFILMDQFMVPLEPPFPYFERKYIFFSLIEQSKARISERYNARLKAFYEKHLN
;
A
#
# COMPACT_ATOMS: atom_id res chain seq x y z
N MET A 1 -62.78 -53.33 -2.66
CA MET A 1 -61.57 -53.77 -3.39
C MET A 1 -60.47 -52.72 -3.20
N HIS A 2 -59.24 -53.19 -3.07
CA HIS A 2 -58.20 -52.73 -2.15
C HIS A 2 -57.52 -51.38 -2.43
N ARG A 3 -57.14 -50.71 -1.32
CA ARG A 3 -56.02 -49.76 -1.20
C ARG A 3 -54.70 -50.49 -1.53
N LEU A 4 -53.75 -49.85 -2.22
CA LEU A 4 -52.35 -50.23 -2.10
C LEU A 4 -51.36 -49.06 -2.23
N THR A 5 -50.33 -49.19 -1.42
CA THR A 5 -49.32 -48.28 -0.89
C THR A 5 -48.09 -48.14 -1.83
N ILE A 6 -47.57 -46.91 -1.95
CA ILE A 6 -46.16 -46.43 -2.00
C ILE A 6 -45.08 -47.37 -2.61
N PHE A 7 -44.25 -46.87 -3.56
CA PHE A 7 -42.78 -46.86 -3.41
C PHE A 7 -42.05 -45.85 -4.34
N LEU A 8 -41.12 -45.15 -3.68
CA LEU A 8 -40.07 -44.20 -4.06
C LEU A 8 -39.21 -44.60 -5.28
N PHE A 9 -38.81 -43.67 -6.16
CA PHE A 9 -37.47 -43.60 -6.76
C PHE A 9 -37.21 -42.23 -7.44
N THR A 10 -36.45 -41.39 -6.72
CA THR A 10 -35.46 -40.40 -7.19
C THR A 10 -35.51 -39.84 -8.63
N ALA A 11 -35.73 -38.53 -8.75
CA ALA A 11 -35.06 -37.68 -9.74
C ALA A 11 -34.77 -36.30 -9.13
N LEU A 12 -33.56 -36.20 -8.58
CA LEU A 12 -32.85 -34.97 -8.24
C LEU A 12 -32.38 -34.30 -9.56
N LEU A 13 -32.09 -32.99 -9.50
CA LEU A 13 -31.50 -32.13 -10.55
C LEU A 13 -32.58 -31.55 -11.50
N PHE A 14 -32.91 -30.26 -11.50
CA PHE A 14 -32.01 -29.14 -11.76
C PHE A 14 -32.34 -27.92 -10.87
N PHE A 15 -31.53 -27.72 -9.84
CA PHE A 15 -31.37 -26.41 -9.22
C PHE A 15 -30.46 -25.60 -10.14
N SER A 16 -31.03 -24.80 -11.04
CA SER A 16 -30.27 -23.78 -11.78
C SER A 16 -29.93 -22.64 -10.82
N GLY A 17 -28.95 -22.88 -9.95
CA GLY A 17 -28.28 -21.80 -9.24
C GLY A 17 -27.52 -20.97 -10.27
N ASN A 18 -28.12 -19.87 -10.71
CA ASN A 18 -27.36 -18.76 -11.27
C ASN A 18 -26.62 -18.10 -10.11
N GLY A 19 -25.56 -18.77 -9.64
CA GLY A 19 -24.52 -18.12 -8.87
C GLY A 19 -23.81 -17.19 -9.84
N TYR A 20 -24.19 -15.91 -9.83
CA TYR A 20 -23.30 -14.86 -10.32
C TYR A 20 -22.10 -14.83 -9.37
N ALA A 21 -21.13 -15.71 -9.62
CA ALA A 21 -19.76 -15.45 -9.22
C ALA A 21 -19.35 -14.22 -10.03
N GLN A 22 -19.45 -13.05 -9.43
CA GLN A 22 -18.95 -11.81 -10.01
C GLN A 22 -17.43 -11.93 -10.02
N ASP A 23 -16.89 -12.50 -11.10
CA ASP A 23 -15.46 -12.53 -11.39
C ASP A 23 -15.03 -11.07 -11.54
N LYS A 24 -14.56 -10.46 -10.45
CA LYS A 24 -13.82 -9.21 -10.53
C LYS A 24 -12.53 -9.58 -11.24
N GLN A 25 -12.52 -9.43 -12.56
CA GLN A 25 -11.31 -9.57 -13.34
C GLN A 25 -10.28 -8.59 -12.80
N GLU A 26 -9.29 -9.12 -12.09
CA GLU A 26 -8.21 -8.29 -11.53
C GLU A 26 -7.45 -7.64 -12.70
N PRO A 27 -7.10 -6.35 -12.59
CA PRO A 27 -6.38 -5.67 -13.66
C PRO A 27 -5.05 -6.37 -13.92
N GLU A 28 -4.71 -6.55 -15.20
CA GLU A 28 -3.46 -7.19 -15.59
C GLU A 28 -2.28 -6.34 -15.09
N ALA A 29 -1.16 -6.98 -14.72
CA ALA A 29 0.01 -6.27 -14.22
C ALA A 29 0.54 -5.20 -15.20
N GLY A 30 0.34 -5.39 -16.51
CA GLY A 30 0.63 -4.39 -17.54
C GLY A 30 -0.24 -3.14 -17.45
N ASP A 31 -1.52 -3.27 -17.12
CA ASP A 31 -2.42 -2.13 -16.89
C ASP A 31 -2.02 -1.37 -15.63
N ILE A 32 -1.71 -2.10 -14.55
CA ILE A 32 -1.30 -1.51 -13.27
C ILE A 32 -0.05 -0.64 -13.46
N ILE A 33 0.97 -1.14 -14.17
CA ILE A 33 2.22 -0.37 -14.33
C ILE A 33 2.03 0.86 -15.22
N ARG A 34 1.15 0.81 -16.23
CA ARG A 34 0.78 1.96 -17.06
C ARG A 34 0.03 3.02 -16.23
N GLN A 35 -0.97 2.59 -15.46
CA GLN A 35 -1.71 3.48 -14.56
C GLN A 35 -0.79 4.11 -13.52
N LEU A 36 0.13 3.35 -12.93
CA LEU A 36 1.11 3.88 -11.98
C LEU A 36 2.01 4.94 -12.62
N LYS A 37 2.45 4.73 -13.87
CA LYS A 37 3.31 5.66 -14.60
C LYS A 37 2.61 7.00 -14.89
N GLU A 38 1.31 6.97 -15.15
CA GLU A 38 0.47 8.12 -15.49
C GLU A 38 -0.17 8.81 -14.26
N SER A 39 -0.02 8.22 -13.07
CA SER A 39 -0.58 8.72 -11.81
C SER A 39 0.52 9.12 -10.82
N PHE A 40 0.32 8.89 -9.53
CA PHE A 40 1.25 9.23 -8.46
C PHE A 40 1.16 8.23 -7.31
N ILE A 41 2.20 8.20 -6.46
CA ILE A 41 2.23 7.43 -5.22
C ILE A 41 2.07 8.37 -4.02
N LEU A 42 1.20 7.98 -3.09
CA LEU A 42 1.10 8.57 -1.76
C LEU A 42 1.83 7.68 -0.74
N VAL A 43 2.99 8.14 -0.27
CA VAL A 43 3.77 7.44 0.76
C VAL A 43 3.25 7.83 2.15
N ARG A 44 2.76 6.83 2.88
CA ARG A 44 2.26 6.98 4.25
C ARG A 44 3.42 7.08 5.23
N LEU A 45 3.46 8.20 5.96
CA LEU A 45 4.43 8.47 7.03
C LEU A 45 3.83 8.06 8.37
N GLN A 46 4.58 7.33 9.19
CA GLN A 46 4.05 6.78 10.44
C GLN A 46 3.82 7.88 11.48
N THR A 47 2.80 7.68 12.32
CA THR A 47 2.48 8.51 13.50
C THR A 47 2.46 7.62 14.75
N SER A 48 3.18 8.01 15.79
CA SER A 48 3.42 7.20 17.00
C SER A 48 2.62 7.72 18.18
N GLU A 49 1.55 8.49 17.93
CA GLU A 49 0.77 9.20 18.96
C GLU A 49 0.36 8.28 20.11
N ARG A 50 -0.13 7.07 19.82
CA ARG A 50 -0.51 6.10 20.86
C ARG A 50 0.67 5.73 21.76
N LYS A 51 1.85 5.47 21.18
CA LYS A 51 3.07 5.14 21.94
C LYS A 51 3.52 6.35 22.77
N ILE A 52 3.54 7.53 22.15
CA ILE A 52 3.97 8.78 22.78
C ILE A 52 3.05 9.13 23.96
N ASN A 53 1.72 9.07 23.76
CA ASN A 53 0.73 9.36 24.80
C ASN A 53 0.84 8.37 25.96
N MET A 54 1.00 7.08 25.68
CA MET A 54 1.21 6.07 26.72
C MET A 54 2.47 6.33 27.55
N LEU A 55 3.57 6.78 26.94
CA LEU A 55 4.81 7.10 27.66
C LEU A 55 4.60 8.34 28.56
N LYS A 56 3.94 9.38 28.05
CA LYS A 56 3.59 10.58 28.82
C LYS A 56 2.69 10.26 30.02
N GLU A 57 1.66 9.44 29.82
CA GLU A 57 0.75 9.00 30.89
C GLU A 57 1.47 8.23 32.00
N ARG A 58 2.59 7.57 31.69
CA ARG A 58 3.44 6.87 32.65
C ARG A 58 4.52 7.75 33.28
N GLY A 59 4.55 9.05 32.97
CA GLY A 59 5.59 9.98 33.43
C GLY A 59 6.96 9.75 32.78
N MET A 60 7.02 9.01 31.67
CA MET A 60 8.24 8.68 30.93
C MET A 60 8.51 9.75 29.86
N GLU A 61 8.70 11.00 30.28
CA GLU A 61 8.76 12.15 29.37
C GLU A 61 9.95 12.08 28.40
N LYS A 62 11.10 11.60 28.88
CA LYS A 62 12.31 11.47 28.05
C LYS A 62 12.11 10.45 26.93
N GLU A 63 11.54 9.29 27.25
CA GLU A 63 11.25 8.24 26.29
C GLU A 63 10.17 8.68 25.29
N ALA A 64 9.20 9.49 25.73
CA ALA A 64 8.21 10.09 24.85
C ALA A 64 8.87 11.06 23.85
N GLU A 65 9.80 11.90 24.31
CA GLU A 65 10.56 12.81 23.45
C GLU A 65 11.47 12.05 22.46
N GLU A 66 12.16 11.01 22.93
CA GLU A 66 12.96 10.12 22.06
C GLU A 66 12.09 9.47 20.97
N ALA A 67 10.88 9.02 21.32
CA ALA A 67 9.95 8.44 20.35
C ALA A 67 9.45 9.45 19.30
N VAL A 68 9.22 10.71 19.70
CA VAL A 68 8.88 11.80 18.77
C VAL A 68 10.03 12.07 17.82
N ASN A 69 11.26 12.21 18.35
CA ASN A 69 12.44 12.52 17.56
C ASN A 69 12.78 11.40 16.57
N GLN A 70 12.72 10.14 17.01
CA GLN A 70 12.92 9.00 16.14
C GLN A 70 11.91 8.98 14.99
N GLN A 71 10.63 9.18 15.29
CA GLN A 71 9.59 9.26 14.26
C GLN A 71 9.83 10.39 13.26
N HIS A 72 10.17 11.58 13.76
CA HIS A 72 10.44 12.71 12.89
C HIS A 72 11.63 12.44 11.96
N GLN A 73 12.69 11.86 12.50
CA GLN A 73 13.88 11.50 11.73
C GLN A 73 13.58 10.42 10.68
N GLU A 74 12.86 9.35 11.05
CA GLU A 74 12.46 8.30 10.11
C GLU A 74 11.60 8.85 8.96
N ASN A 75 10.60 9.69 9.29
CA ASN A 75 9.74 10.32 8.29
C ASN A 75 10.53 11.25 7.35
N LYS A 76 11.49 12.00 7.89
CA LYS A 76 12.38 12.87 7.11
C LYS A 76 13.27 12.06 6.16
N GLU A 77 13.85 10.97 6.64
CA GLU A 77 14.67 10.07 5.81
C GLU A 77 13.87 9.47 4.66
N ILE A 78 12.62 9.07 4.90
CA ILE A 78 11.73 8.55 3.85
C ILE A 78 11.50 9.63 2.78
N MET A 79 11.13 10.85 3.18
CA MET A 79 10.87 11.94 2.24
C MET A 79 12.09 12.25 1.37
N LEU A 80 13.27 12.41 1.99
CA LEU A 80 14.52 12.71 1.29
C LEU A 80 14.91 11.56 0.33
N SER A 81 14.74 10.31 0.77
CA SER A 81 15.05 9.14 -0.05
C SER A 81 14.28 9.13 -1.37
N PHE A 82 12.98 9.44 -1.33
CA PHE A 82 12.16 9.51 -2.54
C PHE A 82 12.52 10.74 -3.40
N GLU A 83 12.73 11.90 -2.79
CA GLU A 83 13.14 13.12 -3.53
C GLU A 83 14.45 12.91 -4.31
N GLU A 84 15.41 12.18 -3.73
CA GLU A 84 16.74 12.00 -4.34
C GLU A 84 16.84 10.86 -5.35
N THR A 85 16.02 9.80 -5.21
CA THR A 85 16.26 8.53 -5.92
C THR A 85 15.10 7.98 -6.74
N PHE A 86 13.92 8.61 -6.65
CA PHE A 86 12.70 8.08 -7.28
C PHE A 86 12.09 9.07 -8.28
N ASP A 87 11.98 8.63 -9.54
CA ASP A 87 11.49 9.45 -10.66
C ASP A 87 10.55 8.65 -11.60
N PHE A 88 10.07 7.47 -11.18
CA PHE A 88 9.15 6.67 -11.99
C PHE A 88 7.83 7.41 -12.23
N CYS A 89 7.27 8.00 -11.18
CA CYS A 89 6.07 8.84 -11.19
C CYS A 89 6.19 9.87 -10.05
N PRO A 90 5.35 10.92 -10.02
CA PRO A 90 5.26 11.81 -8.88
C PRO A 90 5.02 11.08 -7.56
N VAL A 91 5.69 11.55 -6.50
CA VAL A 91 5.55 11.03 -5.14
C VAL A 91 5.16 12.14 -4.20
N TYR A 92 4.12 11.89 -3.41
CA TYR A 92 3.67 12.76 -2.34
C TYR A 92 3.54 11.97 -1.04
N PHE A 93 3.28 12.67 0.05
CA PHE A 93 3.27 12.12 1.39
C PHE A 93 1.99 12.51 2.13
N PHE A 94 1.62 11.68 3.09
CA PHE A 94 0.57 11.96 4.06
C PHE A 94 0.88 11.26 5.38
N TYR A 95 0.33 11.74 6.49
CA TYR A 95 0.51 11.10 7.78
C TYR A 95 -0.49 9.95 7.98
N ALA A 96 -0.04 8.91 8.68
CA ALA A 96 -0.83 7.73 9.02
C ALA A 96 -2.14 8.06 9.76
N ALA A 97 -2.20 9.17 10.49
CA ALA A 97 -3.42 9.68 11.12
C ALA A 97 -4.53 10.04 10.09
N ASN A 98 -4.16 10.38 8.86
CA ASN A 98 -5.08 10.77 7.79
C ASN A 98 -5.47 9.58 6.89
N SER A 99 -5.12 8.34 7.24
CA SER A 99 -5.37 7.16 6.40
C SER A 99 -6.84 6.96 6.00
N GLU A 100 -7.77 7.25 6.89
CA GLU A 100 -9.21 7.17 6.60
C GLU A 100 -9.62 8.20 5.55
N ALA A 101 -9.25 9.46 5.75
CA ALA A 101 -9.50 10.54 4.78
C ALA A 101 -8.91 10.22 3.39
N ILE A 102 -7.70 9.67 3.33
CA ILE A 102 -7.08 9.27 2.06
C ILE A 102 -7.85 8.13 1.38
N ARG A 103 -8.30 7.10 2.11
CA ARG A 103 -9.12 6.01 1.55
C ARG A 103 -10.47 6.50 1.02
N GLU A 104 -11.03 7.52 1.64
CA GLU A 104 -12.24 8.19 1.16
C GLU A 104 -11.98 9.13 -0.04
N GLY A 105 -10.71 9.31 -0.41
CA GLY A 105 -10.29 10.17 -1.52
C GLY A 105 -10.25 11.66 -1.18
N GLN A 106 -10.24 12.01 0.11
CA GLN A 106 -10.09 13.38 0.60
C GLN A 106 -8.61 13.80 0.57
N LEU A 107 -8.09 14.08 -0.62
CA LEU A 107 -6.66 14.36 -0.80
C LEU A 107 -6.27 15.81 -0.48
N GLU A 108 -7.15 16.76 -0.79
CA GLU A 108 -6.90 18.18 -0.57
C GLU A 108 -6.73 18.49 0.93
N GLY A 109 -5.66 19.21 1.27
CA GLY A 109 -5.31 19.52 2.66
C GLY A 109 -4.65 18.38 3.44
N ASN A 110 -4.60 17.15 2.88
CA ASN A 110 -4.00 15.98 3.53
C ASN A 110 -2.70 15.49 2.87
N VAL A 111 -2.41 15.96 1.65
CA VAL A 111 -1.27 15.51 0.84
C VAL A 111 -0.24 16.64 0.67
N PHE A 112 1.04 16.33 0.82
CA PHE A 112 2.15 17.28 0.72
C PHE A 112 3.38 16.69 -0.01
N ASN A 113 4.29 17.55 -0.48
CA ASN A 113 5.58 17.12 -1.08
C ASN A 113 6.68 16.88 -0.03
N SER A 114 7.89 16.48 -0.44
CA SER A 114 9.02 16.24 0.47
C SER A 114 9.46 17.48 1.26
N ARG A 115 9.11 18.69 0.78
CA ARG A 115 9.32 19.97 1.46
C ARG A 115 8.19 20.33 2.45
N GLN A 116 7.22 19.43 2.66
CA GLN A 116 6.05 19.61 3.51
C GLN A 116 5.11 20.74 3.05
N GLU A 117 5.12 21.06 1.75
CA GLU A 117 4.19 21.99 1.14
C GLU A 117 2.95 21.21 0.67
N LEU A 118 1.76 21.68 1.06
CA LEU A 118 0.49 21.08 0.64
C LEU A 118 0.34 21.10 -0.89
N ILE A 119 -0.20 20.02 -1.44
CA ILE A 119 -0.48 19.90 -2.86
C ILE A 119 -1.94 20.27 -3.14
N GLU A 120 -2.14 21.18 -4.09
CA GLU A 120 -3.45 21.58 -4.57
C GLU A 120 -4.21 20.38 -5.16
N GLY A 121 -5.49 20.24 -4.83
CA GLY A 121 -6.33 19.13 -5.31
C GLY A 121 -6.41 19.00 -6.84
N SER A 122 -6.24 20.11 -7.56
CA SER A 122 -6.18 20.12 -9.04
C SER A 122 -5.03 19.29 -9.62
N LYS A 123 -3.94 19.12 -8.87
CA LYS A 123 -2.78 18.27 -9.21
C LYS A 123 -2.95 16.82 -8.77
N LEU A 124 -4.02 16.51 -8.02
CA LEU A 124 -4.33 15.22 -7.43
C LEU A 124 -5.61 14.61 -8.05
N ASN A 125 -5.93 15.00 -9.29
CA ASN A 125 -7.18 14.64 -9.96
C ASN A 125 -7.12 13.33 -10.75
N THR A 126 -6.00 12.61 -10.71
CA THR A 126 -5.85 11.30 -11.38
C THR A 126 -6.34 10.16 -10.49
N ARG A 127 -7.17 9.27 -11.04
CA ARG A 127 -7.50 7.97 -10.43
C ARG A 127 -7.30 6.82 -11.43
N PRO A 128 -6.87 5.63 -10.97
CA PRO A 128 -6.46 5.36 -9.58
C PRO A 128 -5.13 6.06 -9.25
N PHE A 129 -4.92 6.34 -7.97
CA PHE A 129 -3.59 6.61 -7.41
C PHE A 129 -3.17 5.42 -6.57
N PHE A 130 -1.90 5.36 -6.19
CA PHE A 130 -1.36 4.25 -5.41
C PHE A 130 -0.89 4.76 -4.05
N THR A 131 -0.91 3.89 -3.05
CA THR A 131 -0.35 4.19 -1.73
C THR A 131 0.85 3.30 -1.46
N ALA A 132 1.75 3.73 -0.58
CA ALA A 132 2.86 2.91 -0.18
C ALA A 132 3.32 3.20 1.24
N GLU A 133 3.97 2.22 1.88
CA GLU A 133 4.57 2.44 3.19
C GLU A 133 5.77 1.54 3.45
N PHE A 134 6.58 1.92 4.43
CA PHE A 134 7.55 1.03 5.04
C PHE A 134 6.89 0.30 6.22
N ALA A 135 6.59 -0.98 6.05
CA ALA A 135 5.91 -1.79 7.06
C ALA A 135 6.32 -3.27 6.96
N GLU A 136 5.76 -4.09 7.85
CA GLU A 136 5.90 -5.54 7.85
C GLU A 136 4.74 -6.17 7.08
N THR A 137 5.05 -7.12 6.19
CA THR A 137 4.02 -7.85 5.45
C THR A 137 3.24 -8.78 6.36
N GLU A 138 1.90 -8.70 6.36
CA GLU A 138 1.05 -9.48 7.27
C GLU A 138 1.27 -11.00 7.20
N LYS A 139 1.44 -11.53 5.98
CA LYS A 139 1.53 -12.97 5.75
C LYS A 139 2.87 -13.59 6.13
N LEU A 140 3.96 -12.84 5.97
CA LEU A 140 5.33 -13.38 6.06
C LEU A 140 6.16 -12.74 7.16
N GLY A 141 5.68 -11.66 7.78
CA GLY A 141 6.44 -10.92 8.78
C GLY A 141 7.70 -10.24 8.21
N ILE A 142 7.75 -9.99 6.89
CA ILE A 142 8.94 -9.43 6.25
C ILE A 142 8.77 -7.92 6.15
N SER A 143 9.69 -7.17 6.79
CA SER A 143 9.74 -5.72 6.69
C SER A 143 10.27 -5.25 5.33
N GLY A 144 9.65 -4.21 4.76
CA GLY A 144 10.08 -3.62 3.50
C GLY A 144 9.22 -2.43 3.10
N PHE A 145 9.43 -1.97 1.87
CA PHE A 145 8.55 -1.02 1.19
C PHE A 145 7.46 -1.80 0.44
N ILE A 146 6.19 -1.44 0.68
CA ILE A 146 5.02 -2.12 0.14
C ILE A 146 4.21 -1.10 -0.66
N LEU A 147 3.97 -1.38 -1.95
CA LEU A 147 3.03 -0.66 -2.80
C LEU A 147 1.65 -1.31 -2.72
N MET A 148 0.64 -0.45 -2.63
CA MET A 148 -0.75 -0.79 -2.40
C MET A 148 -1.64 -0.01 -3.36
N ASP A 149 -2.87 -0.45 -3.52
CA ASP A 149 -3.90 0.34 -4.20
C ASP A 149 -4.31 1.59 -3.39
N GLN A 150 -5.25 2.37 -3.93
CA GLN A 150 -5.82 3.56 -3.26
C GLN A 150 -6.56 3.24 -1.94
N PHE A 151 -6.93 1.98 -1.71
CA PHE A 151 -7.61 1.50 -0.50
C PHE A 151 -6.64 0.95 0.55
N MET A 152 -5.33 1.07 0.31
CA MET A 152 -4.25 0.54 1.14
C MET A 152 -4.25 -0.99 1.24
N VAL A 153 -4.69 -1.66 0.16
CA VAL A 153 -4.55 -3.11 0.01
C VAL A 153 -3.28 -3.40 -0.79
N PRO A 154 -2.34 -4.23 -0.29
CA PRO A 154 -1.14 -4.60 -1.03
C PRO A 154 -1.48 -5.19 -2.39
N LEU A 155 -0.76 -4.75 -3.42
CA LEU A 155 -0.85 -5.38 -4.73
C LEU A 155 -0.22 -6.80 -4.68
N GLU A 156 -0.53 -7.63 -5.66
CA GLU A 156 -0.08 -9.02 -5.69
C GLU A 156 0.89 -9.33 -6.85
N PRO A 157 1.67 -10.44 -6.78
CA PRO A 157 2.42 -10.93 -7.92
C PRO A 157 1.49 -11.17 -9.14
N PRO A 158 1.96 -10.98 -10.37
CA PRO A 158 3.37 -10.82 -10.77
C PRO A 158 3.89 -9.37 -10.71
N PHE A 159 3.10 -8.41 -10.24
CA PHE A 159 3.53 -7.01 -10.13
C PHE A 159 4.63 -6.84 -9.06
N PRO A 160 5.66 -5.99 -9.28
CA PRO A 160 6.69 -5.71 -8.28
C PRO A 160 6.14 -4.81 -7.17
N TYR A 161 5.35 -5.34 -6.24
CA TYR A 161 4.71 -4.55 -5.18
C TYR A 161 5.57 -4.39 -3.91
N PHE A 162 6.67 -5.12 -3.78
CA PHE A 162 7.43 -5.20 -2.54
C PHE A 162 8.95 -5.12 -2.75
N GLU A 163 9.64 -4.32 -1.94
CA GLU A 163 11.11 -4.31 -1.81
C GLU A 163 11.52 -4.52 -0.35
N ARG A 164 12.30 -5.57 -0.08
CA ARG A 164 12.68 -5.98 1.28
C ARG A 164 13.65 -5.01 1.95
N LYS A 165 13.47 -4.81 3.26
CA LYS A 165 14.37 -4.01 4.11
C LYS A 165 15.72 -4.70 4.33
N TYR A 166 15.70 -6.01 4.61
CA TYR A 166 16.90 -6.77 4.93
C TYR A 166 17.34 -7.71 3.80
N ILE A 167 18.65 -7.83 3.57
CA ILE A 167 19.26 -8.71 2.57
C ILE A 167 20.33 -9.62 3.22
N PHE A 168 20.81 -10.61 2.46
CA PHE A 168 21.84 -11.57 2.88
C PHE A 168 21.49 -12.27 4.21
N PHE A 169 20.48 -13.15 4.18
CA PHE A 169 19.94 -13.85 5.37
C PHE A 169 19.61 -12.91 6.54
N SER A 170 19.08 -11.72 6.23
CA SER A 170 18.72 -10.67 7.18
C SER A 170 19.88 -9.99 7.93
N LEU A 171 21.13 -10.20 7.49
CA LEU A 171 22.32 -9.64 8.13
C LEU A 171 22.59 -8.18 7.75
N ILE A 172 22.02 -7.70 6.65
CA ILE A 172 22.28 -6.35 6.13
C ILE A 172 20.97 -5.60 5.99
N GLU A 173 20.83 -4.52 6.75
CA GLU A 173 19.75 -3.55 6.60
C GLU A 173 20.04 -2.59 5.44
N GLN A 174 19.08 -2.44 4.53
CA GLN A 174 19.18 -1.46 3.45
C GLN A 174 18.66 -0.10 3.92
N SER A 175 19.35 0.98 3.54
CA SER A 175 18.86 2.34 3.74
C SER A 175 17.57 2.59 2.95
N LYS A 176 16.77 3.55 3.41
CA LYS A 176 15.54 3.97 2.72
C LYS A 176 15.84 4.42 1.28
N ALA A 177 16.90 5.19 1.08
CA ALA A 177 17.39 5.63 -0.23
C ALA A 177 17.72 4.46 -1.17
N ARG A 178 18.42 3.44 -0.67
CA ARG A 178 18.73 2.24 -1.47
C ARG A 178 17.47 1.45 -1.82
N ILE A 179 16.49 1.39 -0.91
CA ILE A 179 15.22 0.71 -1.15
C ILE A 179 14.43 1.47 -2.23
N SER A 180 14.29 2.79 -2.12
CA SER A 180 13.57 3.61 -3.12
C SER A 180 14.27 3.57 -4.49
N GLU A 181 15.60 3.65 -4.54
CA GLU A 181 16.40 3.55 -5.76
C GLU A 181 16.18 2.20 -6.47
N ARG A 182 16.31 1.09 -5.73
CA ARG A 182 16.09 -0.26 -6.28
C ARG A 182 14.66 -0.44 -6.75
N TYR A 183 13.70 0.04 -5.97
CA TYR A 183 12.29 -0.06 -6.31
C TYR A 183 11.96 0.72 -7.59
N ASN A 184 12.47 1.94 -7.70
CA ASN A 184 12.38 2.77 -8.90
C ASN A 184 12.92 2.04 -10.14
N ALA A 185 14.13 1.46 -10.05
CA ALA A 185 14.73 0.70 -11.14
C ALA A 185 13.90 -0.53 -11.53
N ARG A 186 13.31 -1.23 -10.56
CA ARG A 186 12.41 -2.38 -10.82
C ARG A 186 11.13 -1.97 -11.53
N LEU A 187 10.52 -0.84 -11.15
CA LEU A 187 9.34 -0.31 -11.83
C LEU A 187 9.65 0.07 -13.28
N LYS A 188 10.77 0.75 -13.52
CA LYS A 188 11.24 1.09 -14.88
C LYS A 188 11.41 -0.15 -15.75
N ALA A 189 12.14 -1.15 -15.25
CA ALA A 189 12.35 -2.42 -15.96
C ALA A 189 11.03 -3.19 -16.20
N PHE A 190 10.12 -3.17 -15.23
CA PHE A 190 8.82 -3.82 -15.37
C PHE A 190 7.94 -3.11 -16.41
N TYR A 191 7.96 -1.77 -16.44
CA TYR A 191 7.25 -0.97 -17.43
C TYR A 191 7.73 -1.24 -18.86
N GLU A 192 9.05 -1.20 -19.09
CA GLU A 192 9.67 -1.54 -20.39
C GLU A 192 9.24 -2.92 -20.90
N LYS A 193 9.15 -3.91 -20.01
CA LYS A 193 8.73 -5.27 -20.35
C LYS A 193 7.26 -5.34 -20.82
N HIS A 194 6.38 -4.46 -20.35
CA HIS A 194 4.94 -4.50 -20.65
C HIS A 194 4.48 -3.43 -21.67
N LEU A 195 5.44 -2.70 -22.26
CA LEU A 195 5.20 -1.82 -23.41
C LEU A 195 5.30 -2.54 -24.77
N ASN A 196 5.98 -3.70 -24.79
CA ASN A 196 6.20 -4.52 -25.97
C ASN A 196 5.29 -5.75 -25.96
#